data_AF-A0A3E3J410-F1
#
_entry.id   AF-A0A3E3J410-F1
#
_cell.length_a   1.000
_cell.length_b   1.000
_cell.length_c   1.000
_cell.angle_alpha   90.00
_cell.angle_beta   90.00
_cell.angle_gamma   90.00
#
_symmetry.space_group_name_H-M   'P 1'
#
loop_
_entity.id
_entity.type
_entity.pdbx_description
1 polymer ?
#
loop_
_entity_poly.entity_id
_entity_poly.type
_entity_poly.pdbx_seq_one_letter_code
_entity_poly.pdbx_strand_id
1 'polypeptide(L)' 'MEKKAPYLVRLTGILVEEGRLLIIRQHMPDGRQWYLPGGQLEPGETIEKGIIREMREETGLDTFFDFQD' A
#
# COMPACT_ATOMS: atom_id res chain seq x y z
N MET A 1 -7.58 -27.08 -1.74
CA MET A 1 -6.66 -26.06 -2.30
C MET A 1 -7.48 -24.82 -2.54
N GLU A 2 -7.13 -23.72 -1.89
CA GLU A 2 -7.83 -22.44 -2.06
C GLU A 2 -7.63 -21.96 -3.50
N LYS A 3 -8.73 -21.68 -4.22
CA LYS A 3 -8.65 -21.15 -5.59
C LYS A 3 -8.03 -19.76 -5.50
N LYS A 4 -6.87 -19.55 -6.14
CA LYS A 4 -6.31 -18.20 -6.32
C LYS A 4 -7.37 -17.33 -7.00
N ALA A 5 -7.60 -16.13 -6.45
CA ALA A 5 -8.47 -15.16 -7.06
C ALA A 5 -7.98 -14.86 -8.50
N PRO A 6 -8.88 -14.76 -9.49
CA PRO A 6 -8.49 -14.51 -10.88
C PRO A 6 -7.84 -13.14 -11.07
N TYR A 7 -8.03 -12.23 -10.12
CA TYR A 7 -7.46 -10.88 -10.11
C TYR A 7 -6.80 -10.62 -8.78
N LEU A 8 -5.63 -9.98 -8.84
CA LEU A 8 -4.97 -9.39 -7.68
C LEU A 8 -5.32 -7.91 -7.67
N VAL A 9 -5.81 -7.43 -6.53
CA VAL A 9 -6.03 -6.00 -6.31
C VAL A 9 -4.81 -5.46 -5.59
N ARG A 10 -4.16 -4.44 -6.18
CA ARG A 10 -3.06 -3.72 -5.56
C ARG A 10 -3.57 -2.39 -5.01
N LEU A 11 -3.17 -2.07 -3.80
CA LEU A 11 -3.39 -0.80 -3.12
C LEU A 11 -2.14 0.07 -3.29
N THR A 12 -2.31 1.38 -3.42
CA THR A 12 -1.19 2.32 -3.56
C THR A 12 -1.54 3.63 -2.86
N GLY A 13 -0.70 4.02 -1.91
CA GLY A 13 -0.84 5.26 -1.15
C GLY A 13 -0.03 6.39 -1.77
N ILE A 14 -0.61 7.58 -1.78
CA ILE A 14 0.07 8.81 -2.19
C ILE A 14 0.06 9.74 -0.97
N LEU A 15 1.25 9.98 -0.41
CA LEU A 15 1.45 10.99 0.62
C LEU A 15 2.17 12.18 0.00
N VAL A 16 1.55 13.36 0.09
CA VAL A 16 2.12 14.63 -0.35
C VAL A 16 2.35 15.52 0.86
N GLU A 17 3.58 15.97 1.05
CA GLU A 17 3.93 16.94 2.10
C GLU A 17 4.88 17.99 1.50
N GLU A 18 4.52 19.27 1.64
CA GLU A 18 5.30 20.39 1.10
C GLU A 18 5.68 20.25 -0.39
N GLY A 19 4.74 19.73 -1.20
CA GLY A 19 4.95 19.50 -2.64
C GLY A 19 5.87 18.32 -2.96
N ARG A 20 6.21 17.48 -1.98
CA ARG A 20 7.04 16.28 -2.14
C ARG A 20 6.20 15.03 -1.96
N LEU A 21 6.57 13.97 -2.70
CA LEU A 21 5.94 12.65 -2.62
C LEU A 21 6.77 11.70 -1.75
N LEU A 22 6.11 10.93 -0.88
CA LEU A 22 6.76 9.81 -0.22
C LEU A 22 6.96 8.66 -1.20
N ILE A 23 8.20 8.19 -1.30
CA ILE A 23 8.57 6.95 -1.99
C ILE A 23 9.38 6.07 -1.06
N ILE A 24 9.21 4.75 -1.19
CA ILE A 24 9.95 3.76 -0.43
C ILE A 24 10.94 3.03 -1.33
N ARG A 25 12.00 2.49 -0.73
CA ARG A 25 13.02 1.71 -1.42
C ARG A 25 12.93 0.27 -0.98
N GLN A 26 12.38 -0.59 -1.85
CA GLN A 26 12.30 -2.02 -1.58
C GLN A 26 13.57 -2.75 -2.05
N HIS A 27 13.92 -3.84 -1.38
CA HIS A 27 14.94 -4.78 -1.84
C HIS A 27 14.26 -5.85 -2.69
N MET A 28 14.48 -5.80 -4.00
CA MET A 28 13.99 -6.79 -4.96
C MET A 28 15.16 -7.66 -5.44
N PRO A 29 14.90 -8.88 -5.94
CA PRO A 29 15.95 -9.78 -6.44
C PRO A 29 16.80 -9.19 -7.57
N ASP A 30 16.25 -8.23 -8.34
CA ASP A 30 16.93 -7.53 -9.42
C ASP A 30 17.58 -6.20 -9.00
N GLY A 31 17.44 -5.79 -7.73
CA GLY A 31 18.06 -4.59 -7.18
C GLY A 31 17.14 -3.77 -6.28
N ARG A 32 17.55 -2.52 -6.00
CA ARG A 32 16.72 -1.57 -5.25
C ARG A 32 15.83 -0.82 -6.22
N GLN A 33 14.53 -0.96 -6.07
CA GLN A 33 13.55 -0.20 -6.85
C GLN A 33 12.79 0.76 -5.93
N TRP A 34 12.51 1.96 -6.45
CA TRP A 34 11.71 2.97 -5.77
C TRP A 34 10.25 2.77 -6.14
N TYR A 35 9.37 2.76 -5.14
CA TYR A 35 7.93 2.59 -5.33
C TYR A 35 7.14 3.56 -4.47
N LEU A 36 5.88 3.74 -4.84
CA LEU A 36 4.90 4.28 -3.90
C LEU A 36 4.61 3.21 -2.82
N PRO A 37 4.36 3.62 -1.57
CA PRO A 37 3.93 2.69 -0.53
C PRO A 37 2.62 2.00 -0.93
N GLY A 38 2.49 0.72 -0.57
CA GLY A 38 1.32 -0.08 -0.85
C GLY A 38 1.64 -1.50 -1.27
N GLY A 39 0.66 -2.37 -1.11
CA GLY A 39 0.79 -3.79 -1.40
C GLY A 39 -0.50 -4.41 -1.90
N GLN A 40 -0.64 -5.70 -1.68
CA GLN A 40 -1.79 -6.45 -2.18
C GLN A 40 -2.93 -6.38 -1.16
N LEU A 41 -4.17 -6.22 -1.64
CA LEU A 41 -5.33 -6.39 -0.79
C LEU A 41 -5.43 -7.86 -0.33
N GLU A 42 -5.58 -8.08 0.97
CA GLU A 42 -5.69 -9.43 1.53
C GLU A 42 -7.13 -9.98 1.42
N PRO A 43 -7.31 -11.32 1.35
CA PRO A 43 -8.65 -11.90 1.36
C PRO A 43 -9.48 -11.51 2.59
N GLY A 44 -10.65 -10.93 2.34
CA GLY A 44 -11.56 -10.46 3.40
C GLY A 44 -11.23 -9.09 3.99
N GLU A 45 -10.17 -8.43 3.49
CA GLU A 45 -9.81 -7.08 3.85
C GLU A 45 -10.61 -6.04 3.03
N THR A 46 -10.97 -4.91 3.64
CA THR A 46 -11.54 -3.78 2.89
C THR A 46 -10.42 -2.91 2.33
N ILE A 47 -10.68 -2.15 1.27
CA ILE A 47 -9.66 -1.29 0.63
C ILE A 47 -9.04 -0.33 1.65
N GLU A 48 -9.86 0.24 2.53
CA GLU A 48 -9.47 1.21 3.56
C GLU A 48 -8.55 0.56 4.60
N LYS A 49 -8.93 -0.62 5.10
CA LYS A 49 -8.12 -1.36 6.07
C LYS A 49 -6.78 -1.77 5.47
N GLY A 50 -6.79 -2.23 4.22
CA GLY A 50 -5.58 -2.64 3.52
C GLY A 50 -4.62 -1.49 3.33
N ILE A 51 -5.08 -0.32 2.87
CA ILE A 51 -4.14 0.78 2.65
C ILE A 51 -3.58 1.33 3.96
N ILE A 52 -4.38 1.37 5.04
CA ILE A 52 -3.89 1.77 6.37
C ILE A 52 -2.82 0.79 6.88
N ARG A 53 -3.05 -0.53 6.74
CA ARG A 53 -2.08 -1.57 7.10
C ARG A 53 -0.77 -1.39 6.32
N GLU A 54 -0.86 -1.32 5.00
CA GLU A 54 0.31 -1.18 4.12
C GLU A 54 1.12 0.09 4.42
N MET A 55 0.45 1.23 4.61
CA MET A 55 1.12 2.49 4.99
C MET A 55 1.87 2.33 6.31
N ARG A 56 1.27 1.70 7.32
CA ARG A 56 1.91 1.47 8.61
C ARG A 56 3.09 0.51 8.51
N GLU A 57 2.95 -0.60 7.79
CA GLU A 57 3.98 -1.64 7.64
C GLU A 57 5.22 -1.12 6.90
N GLU A 58 5.04 -0.35 5.82
CA GLU A 58 6.14 0.08 4.97
C GLU A 58 6.77 1.42 5.37
N THR A 59 6.01 2.28 6.05
CA THR A 59 6.45 3.65 6.38
C THR A 59 6.48 3.95 7.88
N GLY A 60 5.82 3.14 8.71
CA GLY A 60 5.65 3.40 10.13
C GLY A 60 4.64 4.50 10.47
N LEU A 61 3.97 5.07 9.47
CA LEU A 61 2.98 6.14 9.67
C LEU A 61 1.62 5.56 10.06
N ASP A 62 1.02 6.14 11.09
CA ASP A 62 -0.38 5.89 11.43
C ASP A 62 -1.27 6.81 10.59
N THR A 63 -2.04 6.21 9.68
CA THR A 63 -2.96 6.91 8.79
C THR A 63 -4.41 6.51 9.06
N PHE A 64 -5.35 7.38 8.66
CA PHE A 64 -6.77 7.08 8.68
C PHE A 64 -7.38 7.42 7.33
N PHE A 65 -8.45 6.71 6.99
CA PHE A 65 -9.20 6.97 5.77
C PHE A 65 -10.35 7.92 6.11
N ASP A 66 -10.28 9.15 5.63
CA ASP A 66 -11.38 10.11 5.71
C ASP A 66 -12.10 10.13 4.36
N PHE A 67 -13.20 9.40 4.26
CA PHE A 67 -14.07 9.46 3.09
C PHE A 67 -15.05 10.60 3.29
N GLN A 68 -14.92 11.66 2.48
CA GLN A 68 -15.93 12.72 2.44
C GLN A 68 -16.92 12.36 1.34
N ASP A 69 -18.19 12.18 1.72
CA ASP A 69 -19.32 11.96 0.81
C ASP A 69 -19.50 13.11 -0.19
#